data_AF-A0A961EB67-F1
#
_entry.id   AF-A0A961EB67-F1
#
_cell.length_a   1.000
_cell.length_b   1.000
_cell.length_c   1.000
_cell.angle_alpha   90.00
_cell.angle_beta   90.00
_cell.angle_gamma   90.00
#
_symmetry.space_group_name_H-M   'P 1'
#
loop_
_entity.id
_entity.type
_entity.pdbx_description
1 polymer ?
#
loop_
_entity_poly.entity_id
_entity_poly.type
_entity_poly.pdbx_seq_one_letter_code
_entity_poly.pdbx_strand_id
1 'polypeptide(L)'
;MGLKKTTVMVDEEDLRLVKQAAARDGRPESEYFREAFHLVAIRNRRWEEEWDIPVLDFGHAVTADEIDDAVREAITTPKAPAE
;
A
#
# COMPACT_ATOMS: atom_id res chain seq x y z
N MET A 1 -7.74 -5.92 21.05
CA MET A 1 -6.45 -6.66 21.03
C MET A 1 -5.40 -5.83 21.77
N GLY A 2 -4.56 -6.45 22.58
CA GLY A 2 -3.59 -5.75 23.43
C GLY A 2 -2.27 -5.45 22.73
N LEU A 3 -1.61 -4.37 23.16
CA LEU A 3 -0.24 -4.05 22.76
C LEU A 3 0.71 -5.14 23.30
N LYS A 4 1.59 -5.68 22.45
CA LYS A 4 2.66 -6.59 22.86
C LYS A 4 3.97 -5.81 23.04
N LYS A 5 4.72 -6.14 24.09
CA LYS A 5 6.05 -5.55 24.34
C LYS A 5 7.10 -6.30 23.51
N THR A 6 7.90 -5.55 22.77
CA THR A 6 9.06 -6.04 22.03
C THR A 6 10.23 -5.09 22.31
N THR A 7 11.43 -5.65 22.59
CA THR A 7 12.66 -4.88 22.80
C THR A 7 13.59 -5.13 21.63
N VAL A 8 14.13 -4.07 21.02
CA VAL A 8 15.03 -4.14 19.86
C VAL A 8 16.17 -3.14 20.05
N MET A 9 17.36 -3.50 19.57
CA MET A 9 18.51 -2.58 19.51
C MET A 9 18.40 -1.73 18.23
N VAL A 10 18.63 -0.42 18.36
CA VAL A 10 18.59 0.53 17.24
C VAL A 10 19.90 1.29 17.16
N ASP A 11 20.18 1.84 15.99
CA ASP A 11 21.31 2.74 15.80
C ASP A 11 21.17 4.01 16.67
N GLU A 12 22.28 4.51 17.19
CA GLU A 12 22.31 5.68 18.06
C GLU A 12 21.89 6.96 17.33
N GLU A 13 22.30 7.12 16.07
CA GLU A 13 21.98 8.29 15.26
C GLU A 13 20.49 8.31 14.92
N ASP A 14 19.92 7.18 14.53
CA ASP A 14 18.48 7.03 14.27
C ASP A 14 17.66 7.35 15.51
N LEU A 15 18.07 6.83 16.67
CA LEU A 15 17.41 7.12 17.94
C LEU A 15 17.46 8.63 18.24
N ARG A 16 18.61 9.27 18.03
CA ARG A 16 18.78 10.71 18.26
C ARG A 16 17.86 11.54 17.36
N LEU A 17 17.69 11.14 16.10
CA LEU A 17 16.79 11.82 15.16
C LEU A 17 15.32 11.69 15.57
N VAL A 18 14.89 10.49 15.96
CA VAL A 18 13.52 10.24 16.44
C VAL A 18 13.22 11.08 17.69
N LYS A 19 14.17 11.17 18.63
CA LYS A 19 14.01 12.01 19.83
C LYS A 19 13.81 13.48 19.52
N GLN A 20 14.56 14.01 18.56
CA GLN A 20 14.41 15.41 18.13
C GLN A 20 13.04 15.64 17.45
N ALA A 21 12.57 14.69 16.65
CA ALA A 21 11.24 14.77 16.05
C ALA A 21 10.14 14.72 17.12
N ALA A 22 10.22 13.78 18.05
CA ALA A 22 9.28 13.65 19.16
C ALA A 22 9.21 14.93 20.02
N ALA A 23 10.37 15.52 20.33
CA ALA A 23 10.43 16.78 21.08
C ALA A 23 9.83 17.96 20.30
N ARG A 24 10.04 18.01 18.98
CA ARG A 24 9.48 19.06 18.11
C ARG A 24 7.95 18.98 18.03
N ASP A 25 7.43 17.76 17.95
CA ASP A 25 6.00 17.52 17.72
C ASP A 25 5.21 17.37 19.04
N GLY A 26 5.90 17.35 20.18
CA GLY A 26 5.28 17.17 21.51
C GLY A 26 4.69 15.77 21.73
N ARG A 27 5.15 14.78 20.95
CA ARG A 27 4.63 13.41 20.96
C ARG A 27 5.58 12.46 21.71
N PRO A 28 5.08 11.39 22.33
CA PRO A 28 5.95 10.41 22.97
C PRO A 28 6.73 9.61 21.93
N GLU A 29 8.02 9.37 22.18
CA GLU A 29 8.92 8.57 21.31
C GLU A 29 8.30 7.22 20.92
N SER A 30 7.57 6.59 21.85
CA SER A 30 6.88 5.32 21.64
C SER A 30 5.88 5.32 20.48
N GLU A 31 5.30 6.48 20.13
CA GLU A 31 4.41 6.58 18.99
C GLU A 31 5.15 6.44 17.66
N TYR A 32 6.31 7.08 17.51
CA TYR A 32 7.13 6.95 16.31
C TYR A 32 7.57 5.52 16.10
N PHE A 33 7.95 4.81 17.17
CA PHE A 33 8.29 3.39 17.05
C PHE A 33 7.08 2.55 16.63
N ARG A 34 5.90 2.76 17.23
CA ARG A 34 4.68 2.06 16.81
C ARG A 34 4.33 2.34 15.35
N GLU A 35 4.45 3.58 14.92
CA GLU A 35 4.21 4.01 13.55
C GLU A 35 5.21 3.36 12.58
N ALA A 36 6.50 3.38 12.90
CA ALA A 36 7.54 2.73 12.11
C ALA A 36 7.28 1.22 11.95
N PHE A 37 6.95 0.52 13.04
CA PHE A 37 6.57 -0.89 12.99
C PHE A 37 5.33 -1.12 12.12
N HIS A 38 4.33 -0.26 12.23
CA HIS A 38 3.12 -0.35 11.42
C HIS A 38 3.41 -0.16 9.93
N LEU A 39 4.19 0.86 9.56
CA LEU A 39 4.59 1.12 8.18
C LEU A 39 5.36 -0.06 7.57
N VAL A 40 6.30 -0.63 8.32
CA VAL A 40 7.03 -1.83 7.89
C VAL A 40 6.10 -3.03 7.73
N ALA A 41 5.15 -3.23 8.63
CA ALA A 41 4.17 -4.31 8.54
C ALA A 41 3.28 -4.18 7.29
N ILE A 42 2.74 -2.98 7.02
CA ILE A 42 1.93 -2.72 5.83
C ILE A 42 2.75 -2.89 4.55
N ARG A 43 3.99 -2.37 4.52
CA ARG A 43 4.89 -2.51 3.37
C ARG A 43 5.16 -3.97 3.00
N ASN A 44 5.23 -4.85 4.00
CA ASN A 44 5.53 -6.27 3.79
C ASN A 44 4.27 -7.14 3.75
N ARG A 45 3.08 -6.55 3.87
CA ARG A 45 1.83 -7.28 3.73
C ARG A 45 1.69 -7.74 2.29
N ARG A 46 1.99 -9.01 2.04
CA ARG A 46 1.68 -9.67 0.78
C ARG A 46 0.25 -10.21 0.83
N TRP A 47 -0.41 -10.28 -0.32
CA TRP A 47 -1.57 -11.15 -0.46
C TRP A 47 -1.08 -12.59 -0.30
N GLU A 48 -1.56 -13.27 0.74
CA GLU A 48 -1.27 -14.69 0.98
C GLU A 48 -2.10 -15.59 0.06
N GLU A 49 -3.24 -15.08 -0.42
CA GLU A 49 -4.11 -15.76 -1.37
C GLU A 49 -3.52 -15.71 -2.77
N GLU A 50 -3.58 -16.85 -3.45
CA GLU A 50 -3.20 -16.96 -4.86
C GLU A 50 -4.10 -16.04 -5.68
N TRP A 51 -3.50 -15.35 -6.66
CA TRP A 51 -4.18 -14.32 -7.41
C TRP A 51 -5.25 -14.97 -8.31
N ASP A 52 -6.49 -15.06 -7.84
CA ASP A 52 -7.63 -15.69 -8.52
C ASP A 52 -8.28 -14.75 -9.56
N ILE A 53 -7.46 -14.17 -10.45
CA ILE A 53 -7.99 -13.48 -11.64
C ILE A 53 -8.32 -14.55 -12.68
N PRO A 54 -9.57 -14.60 -13.17
CA PRO A 54 -9.92 -15.53 -14.24
C PRO A 54 -9.10 -15.21 -15.50
N VAL A 55 -8.54 -16.24 -16.12
CA VAL A 55 -7.94 -16.10 -17.45
C VAL A 55 -9.08 -15.87 -18.44
N LEU A 56 -9.11 -14.68 -19.04
CA LEU A 56 -10.06 -14.33 -20.07
C LEU A 56 -9.53 -14.82 -21.42
N ASP A 57 -10.32 -15.64 -22.11
CA ASP A 57 -10.06 -16.02 -23.49
C ASP A 57 -10.86 -15.11 -24.43
N PHE A 58 -10.15 -14.32 -25.23
CA PHE A 58 -10.74 -13.41 -26.21
C PHE A 58 -10.86 -14.04 -27.61
N GLY A 59 -10.50 -15.32 -27.77
CA GLY A 59 -10.53 -16.04 -29.04
C GLY A 59 -9.43 -15.64 -30.04
N HIS A 60 -8.61 -14.66 -29.69
CA HIS A 60 -7.45 -14.18 -30.46
C HIS A 60 -6.42 -13.54 -29.52
N ALA A 61 -5.21 -13.33 -30.03
CA ALA A 61 -4.18 -12.59 -29.30
C ALA A 61 -4.56 -11.10 -29.28
N VAL A 62 -4.76 -10.55 -28.07
CA VAL A 62 -5.08 -9.13 -27.88
C VAL A 62 -3.83 -8.28 -28.16
N THR A 63 -4.00 -7.28 -29.02
CA THR A 63 -2.96 -6.33 -29.41
C THR A 63 -2.98 -5.05 -28.55
N ALA A 64 -1.88 -4.31 -28.53
CA ALA A 64 -1.81 -3.04 -27.80
C ALA A 64 -2.80 -1.99 -28.35
N ASP A 65 -2.98 -1.95 -29.68
CA ASP A 65 -3.89 -1.00 -30.34
C ASP A 65 -5.35 -1.25 -29.93
N GLU A 66 -5.77 -2.52 -29.85
CA GLU A 66 -7.12 -2.89 -29.39
C GLU A 66 -7.39 -2.48 -27.94
N ILE A 67 -6.37 -2.58 -27.07
CA ILE A 67 -6.47 -2.13 -25.67
C ILE A 67 -6.65 -0.61 -25.62
N ASP A 68 -5.83 0.12 -26.37
CA ASP A 68 -5.87 1.59 -26.41
C ASP A 68 -7.21 2.11 -26.94
N ASP A 69 -7.74 1.48 -27.99
CA ASP A 69 -9.04 1.84 -28.56
C ASP A 69 -10.18 1.55 -27.58
N ALA A 70 -10.19 0.37 -26.94
CA ALA A 70 -11.22 0.01 -25.96
C ALA A 70 -11.21 0.93 -24.72
N VAL A 71 -10.02 1.26 -24.20
CA VAL A 71 -9.89 2.20 -23.07
C VAL A 71 -10.35 3.59 -23.47
N ARG A 72 -9.97 4.05 -24.68
CA ARG A 72 -10.39 5.35 -25.22
C ARG A 72 -11.90 5.42 -25.38
N GLU A 73 -12.54 4.39 -25.93
CA GLU A 73 -13.99 4.32 -26.07
C GLU A 73 -14.69 4.39 -24.70
N ALA A 74 -14.19 3.64 -23.71
CA ALA A 74 -14.77 3.58 -22.38
C ALA A 74 -14.73 4.91 -21.62
N ILE A 75 -13.67 5.72 -21.80
CA ILE A 75 -13.56 7.03 -21.14
C ILE A 75 -14.26 8.17 -21.90
N THR A 76 -14.48 8.01 -23.21
CA THR A 76 -15.10 9.03 -24.05
C THR A 76 -16.60 8.86 -24.19
N THR A 77 -17.12 7.64 -23.99
CA THR A 77 -18.55 7.37 -24.03
C THR A 77 -19.19 7.67 -22.67
N PRO A 78 -20.18 8.58 -22.58
CA PRO A 78 -20.89 8.82 -21.33
C PRO A 78 -21.64 7.55 -20.92
N LYS A 79 -21.38 7.07 -19.69
CA LYS A 79 -22.07 5.93 -19.09
C LYS A 79 -23.58 6.22 -19.09
N ALA A 80 -24.36 5.43 -19.83
CA ALA A 80 -25.81 5.48 -19.75
C ALA A 80 -26.26 5.22 -18.28
N PRO A 81 -27.30 5.90 -17.78
CA PRO A 81 -27.77 5.68 -16.42
C PRO A 81 -28.15 4.21 -16.24
N ALA A 82 -27.68 3.61 -15.14
CA ALA A 82 -28.11 2.27 -14.74
C ALA A 82 -29.59 2.33 -14.36
N GLU A 83 -30.42 1.52 -15.02
CA GLU A 83 -31.81 1.25 -14.62
C GLU A 83 -31.88 0.44 -13.32
#